data_AF-A0A961Y0B1-F1
#
_entry.id   AF-A0A961Y0B1-F1
#
_cell.length_a   1.000
_cell.length_b   1.000
_cell.length_c   1.000
_cell.angle_alpha   90.00
_cell.angle_beta   90.00
_cell.angle_gamma   90.00
#
_symmetry.space_group_name_H-M   'P 1'
#
loop_
_entity.id
_entity.type
_entity.pdbx_description
1 polymer ?
#
loop_
_entity_poly.entity_id
_entity_poly.type
_entity_poly.pdbx_seq_one_letter_code
_entity_poly.pdbx_strand_id
1 'polypeptide(L)'
;MWKWILGLLIVMSATYIGYDYYKAGYLTRPPLPDGAFSLSFRNGLRGIMVGLENAEPARRYLGIPAKVPSWYQQSWSTCRALTDDEKEYLEGTVETGPGSRWEAVCEIDADGEVFVRGWIASVPNV
;
A
#
# COMPACT_ATOMS: atom_id res chain seq x y z
N MET A 1 -34.42 -20.32 21.96
CA MET A 1 -34.71 -19.46 20.78
C MET A 1 -33.80 -18.24 20.71
N TRP A 2 -33.63 -17.49 21.80
CA TRP A 2 -32.77 -16.29 21.86
C TRP A 2 -31.32 -16.46 21.35
N LYS A 3 -30.64 -17.58 21.65
CA LYS A 3 -29.27 -17.84 21.18
C LYS A 3 -29.15 -17.94 19.65
N TRP A 4 -30.18 -18.42 18.97
CA TRP A 4 -30.22 -18.50 17.50
C TRP A 4 -30.45 -17.13 16.86
N ILE A 5 -31.28 -16.30 17.50
CA ILE A 5 -31.52 -14.91 17.09
C ILE A 5 -30.25 -14.08 17.24
N LEU A 6 -29.53 -14.22 18.37
CA LEU A 6 -28.23 -13.59 18.57
C LEU A 6 -27.20 -14.06 17.55
N GLY A 7 -27.15 -15.35 17.26
CA GLY A 7 -26.26 -15.90 16.22
C GLY A 7 -26.54 -15.28 14.84
N LEU A 8 -27.83 -15.19 14.46
CA LEU A 8 -28.24 -14.55 13.21
C LEU A 8 -27.87 -13.07 13.14
N LEU A 9 -28.05 -12.33 14.24
CA LEU A 9 -27.65 -10.92 14.32
C LEU A 9 -26.15 -10.74 14.12
N ILE A 10 -25.32 -11.57 14.78
CA ILE A 10 -23.86 -11.51 14.63
C ILE A 10 -23.45 -11.78 13.18
N VAL A 11 -24.01 -12.82 12.56
CA VAL A 11 -23.71 -13.16 11.16
C VAL A 11 -24.14 -12.04 10.21
N MET A 12 -25.32 -11.45 10.40
CA MET A 12 -25.76 -10.31 9.60
C MET A 12 -24.83 -9.11 9.76
N SER A 13 -24.43 -8.78 10.99
CA SER A 13 -23.50 -7.67 11.22
C SER A 13 -22.12 -7.92 10.60
N ALA A 14 -21.56 -9.13 10.73
CA ALA A 14 -20.27 -9.47 10.12
C ALA A 14 -20.34 -9.43 8.58
N THR A 15 -21.44 -9.93 8.00
CA THR A 15 -21.67 -9.88 6.55
C THR A 15 -21.81 -8.43 6.07
N TYR A 16 -22.51 -7.58 6.81
CA TYR A 16 -22.66 -6.16 6.47
C TYR A 16 -21.32 -5.42 6.51
N ILE A 17 -20.51 -5.61 7.56
CA ILE A 17 -19.18 -5.01 7.68
C ILE A 17 -18.28 -5.46 6.51
N GLY A 18 -18.29 -6.75 6.18
CA GLY A 18 -17.53 -7.27 5.04
C GLY A 18 -17.99 -6.72 3.69
N TYR A 19 -19.30 -6.54 3.51
CA TYR A 19 -19.87 -5.95 2.30
C TYR A 19 -19.53 -4.47 2.15
N ASP A 20 -19.62 -3.70 3.23
CA ASP A 20 -19.25 -2.28 3.25
C ASP A 20 -17.76 -2.08 2.96
N TYR A 21 -16.91 -2.92 3.58
CA TYR A 21 -15.48 -2.98 3.30
C TYR A 21 -15.15 -3.30 1.84
N TYR A 22 -15.91 -4.21 1.20
CA TYR A 22 -15.77 -4.49 -0.23
C TYR A 22 -16.19 -3.30 -1.10
N LYS A 23 -17.32 -2.65 -0.76
CA LYS A 23 -17.84 -1.49 -1.49
C LYS A 23 -16.91 -0.27 -1.42
N ALA A 24 -16.21 -0.10 -0.30
CA ALA A 24 -15.23 0.97 -0.13
C ALA A 24 -14.02 0.85 -1.08
N GLY A 25 -13.89 -0.25 -1.84
CA GLY A 25 -12.96 -0.35 -2.95
C GLY A 25 -11.50 -0.53 -2.54
N TYR A 26 -11.22 -0.72 -1.24
CA TYR A 26 -9.85 -0.86 -0.71
C TYR A 26 -9.06 -2.00 -1.38
N LEU A 27 -9.74 -3.07 -1.81
CA LEU A 27 -9.10 -4.22 -2.45
C LEU A 27 -9.04 -4.12 -3.99
N THR A 28 -9.89 -3.29 -4.60
CA THR A 28 -9.92 -3.08 -6.04
C THR A 28 -8.93 -1.99 -6.43
N ARG A 29 -8.19 -2.20 -7.52
CA ARG A 29 -7.25 -1.19 -8.00
C ARG A 29 -8.03 0.08 -8.42
N PRO A 30 -7.73 1.25 -7.85
CA PRO A 30 -8.29 2.52 -8.31
C PRO A 30 -7.98 2.77 -9.80
N PRO A 31 -8.75 3.62 -10.49
CA PRO A 31 -8.38 4.08 -11.83
C PRO A 31 -7.00 4.75 -11.77
N LEU A 32 -6.14 4.40 -12.73
CA LEU A 32 -4.78 4.93 -12.82
C LEU A 32 -4.82 6.34 -13.45
N PRO A 33 -4.19 7.35 -12.83
CA PRO A 33 -3.94 8.63 -13.48
C PRO A 33 -3.05 8.49 -14.72
N ASP A 34 -3.08 9.46 -15.62
CA ASP A 34 -2.24 9.45 -16.82
C ASP A 34 -0.75 9.42 -16.45
N GLY A 35 0.00 8.51 -17.07
CA GLY A 35 1.42 8.31 -16.79
C GLY A 35 1.72 7.58 -15.47
N ALA A 36 0.71 7.24 -14.67
CA ALA A 36 0.89 6.44 -13.46
C ALA A 36 0.99 4.95 -13.78
N PHE A 37 1.70 4.21 -12.93
CA PHE A 37 1.79 2.75 -13.02
C PHE A 37 1.57 2.09 -11.66
N SER A 38 1.09 0.85 -11.67
CA SER A 38 0.80 0.10 -10.44
C SER A 38 1.87 -0.94 -10.15
N LEU A 39 2.34 -1.02 -8.91
CA LEU A 39 3.19 -2.08 -8.39
C LEU A 39 2.43 -2.89 -7.34
N SER A 40 2.57 -4.21 -7.39
CA SER A 40 1.95 -5.14 -6.43
C SER A 40 2.99 -6.15 -5.96
N PHE A 41 3.27 -6.16 -4.67
CA PHE A 41 4.32 -6.97 -4.07
C PHE A 41 3.75 -8.18 -3.33
N ARG A 42 4.53 -9.26 -3.26
CA ARG A 42 4.14 -10.49 -2.55
C ARG A 42 3.92 -10.30 -1.04
N ASN A 43 4.50 -9.26 -0.46
CA ASN A 43 4.34 -8.91 0.95
C ASN A 43 3.06 -8.09 1.24
N GLY A 44 2.17 -7.93 0.25
CA GLY A 44 0.88 -7.27 0.40
C GLY A 44 0.90 -5.77 0.11
N LEU A 45 2.07 -5.13 -0.01
CA LEU A 45 2.13 -3.73 -0.42
C LEU A 45 1.63 -3.59 -1.88
N ARG A 46 0.70 -2.66 -2.10
CA ARG A 46 0.15 -2.32 -3.41
C ARG A 46 0.18 -0.81 -3.58
N GLY A 47 0.91 -0.34 -4.58
CA GLY A 47 1.19 1.08 -4.78
C GLY A 47 0.83 1.55 -6.18
N ILE A 48 0.25 2.74 -6.28
CA ILE A 48 0.09 3.48 -7.53
C ILE A 48 1.15 4.58 -7.56
N MET A 49 2.10 4.45 -8.47
CA MET A 49 3.22 5.37 -8.65
C MET A 49 2.74 6.55 -9.49
N VAL A 50 2.52 7.71 -8.89
CA VAL A 50 2.00 8.91 -9.57
C VAL A 50 3.13 9.90 -9.83
N GLY A 51 3.30 10.30 -11.09
CA GLY A 51 4.32 11.28 -11.48
C GLY A 51 5.76 10.78 -11.33
N LEU A 52 5.96 9.46 -11.30
CA LEU A 52 7.26 8.81 -11.20
C LEU A 52 7.58 8.11 -12.52
N GLU A 53 8.84 8.16 -12.91
CA GLU A 53 9.31 7.44 -14.10
C GLU A 53 9.44 5.94 -13.77
N ASN A 54 8.90 5.09 -14.65
CA ASN A 54 9.07 3.66 -14.51
C ASN A 54 10.52 3.28 -14.86
N ALA A 55 11.27 2.80 -13.88
CA ALA A 55 12.66 2.41 -14.00
C ALA A 55 12.86 0.96 -14.50
N GLU A 56 11.77 0.21 -14.70
CA GLU A 56 11.83 -1.07 -15.41
C GLU A 56 12.14 -0.85 -16.91
N PRO A 57 12.94 -1.74 -17.54
CA PRO A 57 13.46 -3.01 -17.02
C PRO A 57 14.84 -2.91 -16.33
N ALA A 58 15.43 -1.71 -16.26
CA ALA A 58 16.80 -1.51 -15.77
C ALA A 58 16.95 -1.78 -14.25
N ARG A 59 15.85 -1.67 -13.50
CA ARG A 59 15.83 -1.80 -12.05
C ARG A 59 14.67 -2.67 -11.60
N ARG A 60 14.85 -3.38 -10.48
CA ARG A 60 13.80 -4.17 -9.82
C ARG A 60 13.28 -3.42 -8.60
N TYR A 61 11.96 -3.26 -8.51
CA TYR A 61 11.33 -2.64 -7.36
C TYR A 61 11.26 -3.59 -6.14
N LEU A 62 11.40 -3.01 -4.96
CA LEU A 62 11.30 -3.63 -3.64
C LEU A 62 10.26 -2.86 -2.83
N GLY A 63 9.19 -3.54 -2.41
CA GLY A 63 8.19 -2.98 -1.52
C GLY A 63 8.54 -3.23 -0.07
N ILE A 64 8.52 -2.20 0.77
CA ILE A 64 8.83 -2.27 2.20
C ILE A 64 7.58 -1.82 2.97
N PRO A 65 6.76 -2.76 3.48
CA PRO A 65 5.50 -2.43 4.13
C PRO A 65 5.75 -1.84 5.52
N ALA A 66 5.05 -0.75 5.84
CA ALA A 66 4.95 -0.25 7.21
C ALA A 66 4.02 -1.15 8.04
N LYS A 67 4.13 -1.04 9.37
CA LYS A 67 3.23 -1.72 10.31
C LYS A 67 1.88 -1.00 10.33
N VAL A 68 0.92 -1.56 9.59
CA VAL A 68 -0.47 -1.07 9.54
C VAL A 68 -1.43 -2.11 10.12
N PRO A 69 -2.64 -1.70 10.57
CA PRO A 69 -3.70 -2.64 10.94
C PRO A 69 -3.97 -3.68 9.85
N SER A 70 -4.36 -4.89 10.26
CA SER A 70 -4.48 -6.04 9.34
C SER A 70 -5.41 -5.80 8.16
N TRP A 71 -6.47 -5.02 8.36
CA TRP A 71 -7.40 -4.66 7.29
C TRP A 71 -6.76 -3.75 6.22
N TYR A 72 -5.79 -2.90 6.53
CA TYR A 72 -5.11 -2.08 5.52
C TYR A 72 -3.94 -2.78 4.81
N GLN A 73 -3.61 -4.01 5.20
CA GLN A 73 -2.44 -4.70 4.64
C GLN A 73 -2.55 -5.01 3.15
N GLN A 74 -3.76 -5.09 2.60
CA GLN A 74 -3.97 -5.38 1.18
C GLN A 74 -4.56 -4.21 0.40
N SER A 75 -4.65 -3.05 1.05
CA SER A 75 -5.23 -1.85 0.44
C SER A 75 -4.27 -1.24 -0.58
N TRP A 76 -4.84 -0.72 -1.65
CA TRP A 76 -4.10 0.11 -2.60
C TRP A 76 -3.70 1.43 -1.94
N SER A 77 -2.46 1.85 -2.17
CA SER A 77 -1.88 3.09 -1.68
C SER A 77 -1.43 3.97 -2.84
N THR A 78 -1.49 5.28 -2.66
CA THR A 78 -0.98 6.25 -3.63
C THR A 78 0.45 6.58 -3.25
N CYS A 79 1.36 6.48 -4.21
CA CYS A 79 2.78 6.65 -3.98
C CYS A 79 3.27 7.93 -4.66
N ARG A 80 4.05 8.71 -3.92
CA ARG A 80 4.71 9.94 -4.36
C ARG A 80 6.23 9.84 -4.17
N ALA A 81 6.97 10.71 -4.85
CA ALA A 81 8.39 10.88 -4.59
C ALA A 81 8.64 11.20 -3.10
N LEU A 82 9.73 10.66 -2.57
CA LEU A 82 10.20 11.06 -1.24
C LEU A 82 10.84 12.45 -1.29
N THR A 83 10.63 13.20 -0.23
CA THR A 83 11.40 14.40 0.08
C THR A 83 12.84 14.02 0.47
N ASP A 84 13.76 14.98 0.41
CA ASP A 84 15.16 14.71 0.72
C ASP A 84 15.36 14.34 2.20
N ASP A 85 14.61 14.96 3.11
CA ASP A 85 14.61 14.61 4.54
C ASP A 85 14.10 13.18 4.79
N GLU A 86 13.05 12.75 4.08
CA GLU A 86 12.53 11.36 4.17
C GLU A 86 13.56 10.35 3.66
N LYS A 87 14.32 10.68 2.62
CA LYS A 87 15.39 9.80 2.10
C LYS A 87 16.51 9.65 3.11
N GLU A 88 16.99 10.75 3.68
CA GLU A 88 18.08 10.73 4.66
C GLU A 88 17.71 9.88 5.88
N TYR A 89 16.49 10.03 6.39
CA TYR A 89 15.98 9.21 7.49
C TYR A 89 15.96 7.70 7.14
N LEU A 90 15.51 7.35 5.94
CA LEU A 90 15.39 5.96 5.52
C LEU A 90 16.74 5.31 5.23
N GLU A 91 17.68 6.04 4.63
CA GLU A 91 19.05 5.59 4.41
C GLU A 91 19.76 5.25 5.72
N GLY A 92 19.47 6.00 6.79
CA GLY A 92 19.99 5.71 8.14
C GLY A 92 19.30 4.55 8.87
N THR A 93 18.12 4.11 8.42
CA THR A 93 17.26 3.18 9.19
C THR A 93 17.07 1.82 8.51
N VAL A 94 17.04 1.76 7.17
CA VAL A 94 16.65 0.57 6.41
C VAL A 94 17.68 0.26 5.33
N GLU A 95 18.44 -0.82 5.53
CA GLU A 95 19.36 -1.33 4.52
C GLU A 95 18.60 -2.00 3.36
N THR A 96 18.67 -1.40 2.17
CA THR A 96 17.97 -1.87 0.95
C THR A 96 18.90 -2.55 -0.07
N GLY A 97 20.16 -2.77 0.30
CA GLY A 97 21.19 -3.43 -0.51
C GLY A 97 22.05 -2.46 -1.34
N PRO A 98 23.16 -2.93 -1.92
CA PRO A 98 24.10 -2.08 -2.66
C PRO A 98 23.46 -1.50 -3.93
N GLY A 99 23.66 -0.21 -4.17
CA GLY A 99 23.10 0.50 -5.33
C GLY A 99 21.57 0.68 -5.27
N SER A 100 20.96 0.43 -4.12
CA SER A 100 19.54 0.70 -3.90
C SER A 100 19.25 2.20 -3.95
N ARG A 101 18.03 2.54 -4.37
CA ARG A 101 17.51 3.91 -4.42
C ARG A 101 16.10 3.93 -3.86
N TRP A 102 15.81 4.88 -2.98
CA TRP A 102 14.44 5.15 -2.56
C TRP A 102 13.66 5.84 -3.69
N GLU A 103 12.55 5.23 -4.09
CA GLU A 103 11.74 5.69 -5.23
C GLU A 103 10.49 6.43 -4.77
N ALA A 104 9.75 5.84 -3.83
CA ALA A 104 8.49 6.41 -3.37
C ALA A 104 8.16 6.10 -1.90
N VAL A 105 7.37 6.99 -1.31
CA VAL A 105 6.57 6.71 -0.11
C VAL A 105 5.12 6.53 -0.54
N CYS A 106 4.47 5.52 0.03
CA CYS A 106 3.11 5.11 -0.31
C CYS A 106 2.17 5.33 0.87
N GLU A 107 1.11 6.08 0.64
CA GLU A 107 0.17 6.56 1.65
C GLU A 107 -1.25 6.05 1.34
N ILE A 108 -2.02 5.81 2.39
CA ILE A 108 -3.46 5.52 2.32
C ILE A 108 -4.18 6.68 2.97
N ASP A 109 -5.25 7.15 2.32
CA ASP A 109 -6.25 8.02 2.91
C ASP A 109 -7.43 7.14 3.35
N ALA A 110 -7.66 7.07 4.66
CA ALA A 110 -8.83 6.41 5.24
C ALA A 110 -9.64 7.46 6.00
N ASP A 111 -10.81 7.81 5.47
CA ASP A 111 -11.75 8.75 6.10
C ASP A 111 -11.12 10.12 6.46
N GLY A 112 -10.16 10.60 5.65
CA GLY A 112 -9.46 11.87 5.85
C GLY A 112 -8.21 11.76 6.72
N GLU A 113 -7.90 10.58 7.24
CA GLU A 113 -6.64 10.29 7.92
C GLU A 113 -5.64 9.67 6.92
N VAL A 114 -4.58 10.42 6.62
CA VAL A 114 -3.50 9.97 5.74
C VAL A 114 -2.39 9.36 6.57
N PHE A 115 -2.04 8.10 6.28
CA PHE A 115 -0.92 7.42 6.94
C PHE A 115 -0.08 6.60 5.95
N VAL A 116 1.19 6.41 6.33
CA VAL A 116 2.16 5.67 5.51
C VAL A 116 1.85 4.18 5.52
N ARG A 117 1.57 3.63 4.33
CA ARG A 117 1.40 2.20 4.11
C ARG A 117 2.73 1.50 3.88
N GLY A 118 3.72 2.19 3.32
CA GLY A 118 5.06 1.66 3.14
C GLY A 118 5.91 2.50 2.20
N TRP A 119 7.05 1.95 1.83
CA TRP A 119 8.01 2.59 0.93
C TRP A 119 8.36 1.66 -0.22
N ILE A 120 8.78 2.25 -1.32
CA ILE A 120 9.26 1.53 -2.49
C ILE A 120 10.69 1.98 -2.74
N ALA A 121 11.59 1.00 -2.77
CA ALA A 121 12.95 1.17 -3.24
C ALA A 121 13.13 0.42 -4.56
N SER A 122 14.22 0.67 -5.26
CA SER A 122 14.62 -0.12 -6.42
C SER A 122 16.11 -0.48 -6.33
N VAL A 123 16.46 -1.63 -6.88
CA VAL A 123 17.84 -2.11 -7.01
C VAL A 123 18.18 -2.33 -8.48
N PRO A 124 19.46 -2.19 -8.89
CA PRO A 124 19.88 -2.49 -10.25
C PRO A 124 19.56 -3.94 -10.63
N ASN A 125 19.16 -4.15 -11.88
CA ASN A 125 19.01 -5.47 -12.45
C ASN A 125 20.39 -5.93 -12.94
N VAL A 126 21.12 -6.68 -12.10
CA VAL A 126 22.45 -7.25 -12.40
C VAL A 126 22.35 -8.70 -12.86
#